data_AF-A0A6A8QKR0-F1
#
_entry.id   AF-A0A6A8QKR0-F1
#
_cell.length_a   1.000
_cell.length_b   1.000
_cell.length_c   1.000
_cell.angle_alpha   90.00
_cell.angle_beta   90.00
_cell.angle_gamma   90.00
#
_symmetry.space_group_name_H-M   'P 1'
#
loop_
_entity.id
_entity.type
_entity.pdbx_description
1 polymer ?
#
loop_
_entity_poly.entity_id
_entity_poly.type
_entity_poly.pdbx_seq_one_letter_code
_entity_poly.pdbx_strand_id
1 'polypeptide(L)'
;MDGLSLGLPALVIIIAIALAFDFINGLHDAANSIATVVSTRVLPPRLAVFWAAGFNFIAFLFFGLHVAHTIGTGIVQPSVIDPWVVFAALIGAIGWNLLTWWLGLPSSSSHALIGGLAGAGIAKAGFSAIVLDGFLKTSAAIVLSPMAGFFLALLIIFVATWILHKRPPFAVDRLFRRLQLVSASLYSLGHGGNDAQKTMGIISVLLFSQGLLGSEFYVPLWVVLASQLAMGLGTLAGGWRIVRTMGSKITDLKPFQGCCAETAGSISLFTATWLGIPVSTTHTITGAIVGVGTARRTSAVRWGLAGTIVWAWIFTIPASAAISYGAFVLLRLAL
;
A
#
# COMPACT_ATOMS: atom_id res chain seq x y z
N MET A 1 22.71 23.16 -13.34
CA MET A 1 22.96 21.75 -13.67
C MET A 1 24.33 21.30 -13.15
N ASP A 2 24.70 21.70 -11.92
CA ASP A 2 25.80 21.08 -11.19
C ASP A 2 25.18 20.19 -10.11
N GLY A 3 24.50 19.15 -10.57
CA GLY A 3 24.01 18.10 -9.68
C GLY A 3 25.20 17.23 -9.31
N LEU A 4 25.51 17.14 -8.01
CA LEU A 4 26.43 16.14 -7.49
C LEU A 4 26.01 14.76 -8.01
N SER A 5 26.69 14.28 -9.05
CA SER A 5 26.61 12.89 -9.48
C SER A 5 27.12 12.06 -8.29
N LEU A 6 26.23 11.28 -7.68
CA LEU A 6 26.61 10.39 -6.61
C LEU A 6 27.70 9.44 -7.12
N GLY A 7 28.66 9.15 -6.24
CA GLY A 7 29.47 7.96 -6.42
C GLY A 7 28.55 6.74 -6.52
N LEU A 8 28.86 5.83 -7.44
CA LEU A 8 28.14 4.57 -7.64
C LEU A 8 27.81 3.82 -6.33
N PRO A 9 28.69 3.79 -5.29
CA PRO A 9 28.36 3.17 -4.01
C PRO A 9 27.15 3.80 -3.30
N ALA A 10 27.04 5.13 -3.28
CA ALA A 10 25.94 5.82 -2.60
C ALA A 10 24.61 5.61 -3.32
N LEU A 11 24.62 5.60 -4.66
CA LEU A 11 23.45 5.28 -5.46
C LEU A 11 22.93 3.88 -5.17
N VAL A 12 23.82 2.88 -5.14
CA VAL A 12 23.46 1.48 -4.84
C VAL A 12 22.86 1.35 -3.44
N ILE A 13 23.39 2.07 -2.45
CA ILE A 13 22.84 2.09 -1.08
C ILE A 13 21.41 2.64 -1.07
N ILE A 14 21.14 3.75 -1.75
CA ILE A 14 19.79 4.33 -1.78
C ILE A 14 18.80 3.40 -2.50
N ILE A 15 19.21 2.76 -3.60
CA ILE A 15 18.40 1.74 -4.28
C ILE A 15 18.12 0.56 -3.34
N ALA A 16 19.12 0.08 -2.60
CA ALA A 16 18.94 -0.99 -1.62
C ALA A 16 17.96 -0.59 -0.50
N ILE A 17 17.99 0.66 -0.03
CA ILE A 17 17.03 1.18 0.94
C ILE A 17 15.63 1.29 0.34
N ALA A 18 15.49 1.69 -0.93
CA ALA A 18 14.21 1.71 -1.61
C ALA A 18 13.61 0.30 -1.74
N LEU A 19 14.43 -0.70 -2.09
CA LEU A 19 14.00 -2.10 -2.11
C LEU A 19 13.70 -2.63 -0.70
N ALA A 20 14.43 -2.18 0.33
CA ALA A 20 14.12 -2.51 1.71
C ALA A 20 12.78 -1.90 2.16
N PHE A 21 12.46 -0.68 1.73
CA PHE A 21 11.13 -0.09 1.92
C PHE A 21 10.06 -0.95 1.25
N ASP A 22 10.27 -1.41 0.02
CA ASP A 22 9.32 -2.26 -0.69
C ASP A 22 9.11 -3.63 -0.04
N PHE A 23 10.21 -4.21 0.48
CA PHE A 23 10.16 -5.42 1.28
C PHE A 23 9.35 -5.20 2.57
N ILE A 24 9.60 -4.11 3.30
CA ILE A 24 8.85 -3.76 4.50
C ILE A 24 7.39 -3.50 4.15
N ASN A 25 7.10 -2.88 3.00
CA ASN A 25 5.76 -2.67 2.51
C ASN A 25 5.05 -4.02 2.28
N GLY A 26 5.71 -4.94 1.56
CA GLY A 26 5.23 -6.30 1.38
C GLY A 26 4.91 -7.01 2.70
N LEU A 27 5.78 -6.86 3.71
CA LEU A 27 5.59 -7.42 5.05
C LEU A 27 4.43 -6.76 5.82
N HIS A 28 4.33 -5.45 5.74
CA HIS A 28 3.31 -4.67 6.45
C HIS A 28 1.92 -4.95 5.87
N ASP A 29 1.81 -4.89 4.54
CA ASP A 29 0.55 -4.96 3.81
C ASP A 29 0.21 -6.38 3.34
N ALA A 30 1.06 -7.38 3.65
CA ALA A 30 0.71 -8.81 3.57
C ALA A 30 -0.62 -9.10 4.28
N ALA A 31 -0.90 -8.38 5.36
CA ALA A 31 -2.16 -8.50 6.11
C ALA A 31 -3.39 -8.24 5.25
N ASN A 32 -3.31 -7.34 4.27
CA ASN A 32 -4.45 -6.93 3.46
C ASN A 32 -5.00 -8.06 2.58
N SER A 33 -4.11 -8.90 2.05
CA SER A 33 -4.47 -10.03 1.19
C SER A 33 -4.66 -11.36 1.94
N ILE A 34 -4.04 -11.50 3.12
CA ILE A 34 -3.95 -12.78 3.83
C ILE A 34 -4.97 -12.87 4.97
N ALA A 35 -5.26 -11.75 5.64
CA ALA A 35 -6.00 -11.78 6.90
C ALA A 35 -7.41 -12.34 6.77
N THR A 36 -8.11 -12.01 5.68
CA THR A 36 -9.45 -12.50 5.37
C THR A 36 -9.47 -13.99 5.04
N VAL A 37 -8.54 -14.50 4.24
CA VAL A 37 -8.47 -15.92 3.85
C VAL A 37 -8.08 -16.81 5.04
N VAL A 38 -7.17 -16.31 5.88
CA VAL A 38 -6.73 -17.03 7.09
C VAL A 38 -7.81 -16.99 8.16
N SER A 39 -8.51 -15.86 8.36
CA SER A 39 -9.56 -15.77 9.38
C SER A 39 -10.80 -16.61 9.03
N THR A 40 -11.14 -16.69 7.74
CA THR A 40 -12.24 -17.55 7.25
C THR A 40 -11.84 -19.03 7.15
N ARG A 41 -10.57 -19.36 7.42
CA ARG A 41 -9.99 -20.72 7.35
C ARG A 41 -10.18 -21.35 5.97
N VAL A 42 -10.01 -20.56 4.92
CA VAL A 42 -9.99 -21.06 3.53
C VAL A 42 -8.62 -21.62 3.18
N LEU A 43 -7.54 -20.98 3.64
CA LEU A 43 -6.18 -21.50 3.55
C LEU A 43 -5.49 -21.50 4.92
N PRO A 44 -4.57 -22.44 5.16
CA PRO A 44 -3.66 -22.34 6.28
C PRO A 44 -2.70 -21.15 6.10
N PRO A 45 -2.23 -20.54 7.21
CA PRO A 45 -1.37 -19.35 7.19
C PRO A 45 -0.18 -19.40 6.20
N ARG A 46 0.55 -20.52 6.16
CA ARG A 46 1.71 -20.69 5.27
C ARG A 46 1.33 -20.62 3.79
N LEU A 47 0.27 -21.33 3.39
CA LEU A 47 -0.18 -21.33 1.99
C LEU A 47 -0.76 -19.99 1.58
N ALA A 48 -1.45 -19.30 2.48
CA ALA A 48 -1.98 -17.96 2.21
C ALA A 48 -0.86 -16.95 1.91
N VAL A 49 0.26 -17.05 2.62
CA VAL A 49 1.47 -16.23 2.36
C VAL A 49 2.07 -16.52 0.98
N PHE A 50 2.27 -17.79 0.63
CA PHE A 50 2.78 -18.15 -0.72
C PHE A 50 1.81 -17.73 -1.83
N TRP A 51 0.51 -17.89 -1.60
CA TRP A 51 -0.53 -17.47 -2.54
C TRP A 51 -0.47 -15.97 -2.79
N ALA A 52 -0.49 -15.16 -1.73
CA ALA A 52 -0.42 -13.71 -1.84
C ALA A 52 0.90 -13.25 -2.48
N ALA A 53 2.03 -13.80 -2.07
CA ALA A 53 3.33 -13.43 -2.64
C ALA A 53 3.45 -13.74 -4.14
N GLY A 54 2.92 -14.89 -4.59
CA GLY A 54 2.91 -15.25 -6.00
C GLY A 54 2.12 -14.27 -6.85
N PHE A 55 0.90 -13.92 -6.42
CA PHE A 55 0.05 -12.94 -7.12
C PHE A 55 0.58 -11.50 -7.02
N ASN A 56 1.19 -11.12 -5.90
CA ASN A 56 1.91 -9.86 -5.77
C ASN A 56 3.03 -9.76 -6.82
N PHE A 57 3.87 -10.80 -6.94
CA PHE A 57 5.00 -10.80 -7.86
C PHE A 57 4.58 -10.68 -9.34
N ILE A 58 3.56 -11.43 -9.77
CA ILE A 58 3.15 -11.43 -11.20
C ILE A 58 2.29 -10.23 -11.60
N ALA A 59 2.00 -9.30 -10.70
CA ALA A 59 1.10 -8.18 -10.97
C ALA A 59 1.56 -7.30 -12.14
N PHE A 60 2.88 -7.18 -12.38
CA PHE A 60 3.42 -6.42 -13.52
C PHE A 60 2.97 -6.93 -14.89
N LEU A 61 2.50 -8.18 -14.99
CA LEU A 61 1.98 -8.75 -16.24
C LEU A 61 0.59 -8.20 -16.60
N PHE A 62 -0.12 -7.62 -15.64
CA PHE A 62 -1.53 -7.24 -15.78
C PHE A 62 -1.77 -5.73 -15.69
N PHE A 63 -0.82 -4.96 -15.18
CA PHE A 63 -0.96 -3.50 -14.96
C PHE A 63 0.14 -2.70 -15.66
N GLY A 64 -0.24 -1.58 -16.27
CA GLY A 64 0.71 -0.57 -16.74
C GLY A 64 1.31 0.26 -15.59
N LEU A 65 2.35 1.04 -15.88
CA LEU A 65 3.20 1.70 -14.88
C LEU A 65 2.73 3.12 -14.45
N HIS A 66 1.44 3.40 -14.57
CA HIS A 66 0.87 4.74 -14.33
C HIS A 66 1.12 5.28 -12.91
N VAL A 67 1.06 4.43 -11.89
CA VAL A 67 1.28 4.83 -10.49
C VAL A 67 2.74 5.23 -10.26
N ALA A 68 3.68 4.54 -10.89
CA ALA A 68 5.10 4.87 -10.79
C ALA A 68 5.40 6.27 -11.36
N HIS A 69 4.75 6.64 -12.46
CA HIS A 69 4.86 7.99 -13.04
C HIS A 69 4.30 9.06 -12.09
N THR A 70 3.14 8.81 -11.47
CA THR A 70 2.54 9.74 -10.50
C THR A 70 3.42 9.94 -9.26
N ILE A 71 3.99 8.85 -8.70
CA ILE A 71 4.89 8.96 -7.56
C ILE A 71 6.16 9.73 -7.93
N GLY A 72 6.66 9.54 -9.15
CA GLY A 72 7.90 10.17 -9.57
C GLY A 72 7.80 11.70 -9.77
N THR A 73 6.63 12.21 -10.14
CA THR A 73 6.49 13.62 -10.56
C THR A 73 5.40 14.40 -9.83
N GLY A 74 4.51 13.72 -9.11
CA GLY A 74 3.26 14.30 -8.61
C GLY A 74 3.27 14.78 -7.17
N ILE A 75 4.29 14.49 -6.36
CA ILE A 75 4.28 14.79 -4.91
C ILE A 75 5.23 15.94 -4.54
N VAL A 76 6.47 15.88 -5.00
CA VAL A 76 7.51 16.90 -4.79
C VAL A 76 8.02 17.37 -6.13
N GLN A 77 8.33 18.67 -6.26
CA GLN A 77 8.84 19.24 -7.49
C GLN A 77 10.13 18.51 -7.93
N PRO A 78 10.24 18.06 -9.19
CA PRO A 78 11.41 17.33 -9.67
C PRO A 78 12.75 18.06 -9.47
N SER A 79 12.74 19.40 -9.51
CA SER A 79 13.92 20.24 -9.26
C SER A 79 14.46 20.15 -7.83
N VAL A 80 13.61 19.77 -6.87
CA VAL A 80 13.98 19.61 -5.45
C VAL A 80 14.46 18.19 -5.17
N ILE A 81 14.06 17.21 -5.97
CA ILE A 81 14.40 15.81 -5.72
C ILE A 81 15.88 15.58 -6.02
N ASP A 82 16.63 15.29 -4.98
CA ASP A 82 18.00 14.79 -5.06
C ASP A 82 18.11 13.48 -4.25
N PRO A 83 19.27 12.81 -4.31
CA PRO A 83 19.43 11.55 -3.61
C PRO A 83 19.28 11.64 -2.08
N TRP A 84 19.61 12.78 -1.47
CA TRP A 84 19.49 12.99 -0.03
C TRP A 84 18.03 13.16 0.38
N VAL A 85 17.21 13.82 -0.45
CA VAL A 85 15.75 13.90 -0.29
C VAL A 85 15.14 12.51 -0.39
N VAL A 86 15.53 11.72 -1.39
CA VAL A 86 15.03 10.34 -1.56
C VAL A 86 15.43 9.49 -0.35
N PHE A 87 16.69 9.55 0.08
CA PHE A 87 17.17 8.82 1.25
C PHE A 87 16.37 9.21 2.51
N ALA A 88 16.26 10.50 2.83
CA ALA A 88 15.53 10.97 4.01
C ALA A 88 14.04 10.62 3.95
N ALA A 89 13.42 10.66 2.77
CA ALA A 89 12.03 10.26 2.57
C ALA A 89 11.83 8.77 2.89
N LEU A 90 12.72 7.90 2.39
CA LEU A 90 12.69 6.47 2.66
C LEU A 90 12.91 6.16 4.14
N ILE A 91 13.84 6.84 4.82
CA ILE A 91 14.05 6.68 6.27
C ILE A 91 12.78 7.05 7.06
N GLY A 92 12.13 8.16 6.72
CA GLY A 92 10.88 8.56 7.36
C GLY A 92 9.75 7.55 7.16
N ALA A 93 9.59 7.06 5.93
CA ALA A 93 8.58 6.07 5.57
C ALA A 93 8.83 4.71 6.24
N ILE A 94 10.06 4.20 6.17
CA ILE A 94 10.48 2.95 6.81
C ILE A 94 10.31 3.04 8.32
N GLY A 95 10.80 4.12 8.94
CA GLY A 95 10.73 4.32 10.39
C GLY A 95 9.30 4.28 10.90
N TRP A 96 8.38 4.98 10.22
CA TRP A 96 6.97 4.95 10.58
C TRP A 96 6.34 3.56 10.37
N ASN A 97 6.59 2.92 9.22
CA ASN A 97 6.06 1.59 8.92
C ASN A 97 6.51 0.53 9.95
N LEU A 98 7.78 0.56 10.37
CA LEU A 98 8.30 -0.37 11.38
C LEU A 98 7.68 -0.10 12.76
N LEU A 99 7.46 1.17 13.12
CA LEU A 99 6.80 1.55 14.37
C LEU A 99 5.35 1.04 14.39
N THR A 100 4.57 1.30 13.35
CA THR A 100 3.16 0.87 13.28
C THR A 100 3.04 -0.64 13.22
N TRP A 101 3.94 -1.32 12.50
CA TRP A 101 4.02 -2.77 12.52
C TRP A 101 4.34 -3.33 13.91
N TRP A 102 5.29 -2.72 14.62
CA TRP A 102 5.64 -3.14 15.97
C TRP A 102 4.44 -3.01 16.93
N LEU A 103 3.68 -1.92 16.82
CA LEU A 103 2.44 -1.69 17.56
C LEU A 103 1.24 -2.53 17.05
N GLY A 104 1.39 -3.22 15.91
CA GLY A 104 0.32 -4.01 15.30
C GLY A 104 -0.85 -3.16 14.75
N LEU A 105 -0.58 -1.89 14.45
CA LEU A 105 -1.53 -0.93 13.89
C LEU A 105 -1.47 -0.98 12.35
N PRO A 106 -2.59 -1.27 11.67
CA PRO A 106 -2.65 -1.21 10.22
C PRO A 106 -2.57 0.25 9.74
N SER A 107 -1.39 0.67 9.32
CA SER A 107 -1.12 1.94 8.65
C SER A 107 -0.94 1.78 7.13
N SER A 108 -0.78 2.88 6.43
CA SER A 108 -0.56 2.89 4.97
C SER A 108 0.87 3.28 4.62
N SER A 109 1.62 2.35 4.02
CA SER A 109 2.96 2.62 3.48
C SER A 109 2.97 3.72 2.42
N SER A 110 1.89 3.85 1.66
CA SER A 110 1.74 4.88 0.61
C SER A 110 1.71 6.28 1.20
N HIS A 111 0.90 6.48 2.24
CA HIS A 111 0.84 7.77 2.94
C HIS A 111 2.12 8.01 3.76
N ALA A 112 2.74 6.96 4.30
CA ALA A 112 4.03 7.08 4.98
C ALA A 112 5.12 7.59 4.02
N LEU A 113 5.18 7.03 2.81
CA LEU A 113 6.09 7.47 1.75
C LEU A 113 5.83 8.92 1.32
N ILE A 114 4.57 9.29 1.11
CA ILE A 114 4.20 10.65 0.70
C ILE A 114 4.51 11.67 1.78
N GLY A 115 4.23 11.34 3.04
CA GLY A 115 4.68 12.15 4.17
C GLY A 115 6.20 12.25 4.22
N GLY A 116 6.92 11.14 3.99
CA GLY A 116 8.38 11.15 3.90
C GLY A 116 8.91 12.09 2.81
N LEU A 117 8.39 11.98 1.59
CA LEU A 117 8.76 12.86 0.47
C LEU A 117 8.42 14.33 0.79
N ALA A 118 7.25 14.61 1.34
CA ALA A 118 6.85 15.96 1.72
C ALA A 118 7.76 16.53 2.82
N GLY A 119 8.08 15.74 3.86
CA GLY A 119 8.96 16.13 4.96
C GLY A 119 10.38 16.48 4.50
N ALA A 120 11.00 15.60 3.72
CA ALA A 120 12.32 15.85 3.14
C ALA A 120 12.30 17.04 2.15
N GLY A 121 11.26 17.14 1.31
CA GLY A 121 11.08 18.25 0.37
C GLY A 121 10.96 19.60 1.08
N ILE A 122 10.14 19.68 2.13
CA ILE A 122 9.99 20.87 2.97
C ILE A 122 11.32 21.21 3.65
N ALA A 123 12.06 20.22 4.18
CA ALA A 123 13.34 20.44 4.83
C ALA A 123 14.39 21.04 3.88
N LYS A 124 14.35 20.65 2.60
CA LYS A 124 15.28 21.14 1.58
C LYS A 124 14.90 22.52 1.03
N ALA A 125 13.66 22.70 0.62
CA ALA A 125 13.23 23.85 -0.20
C ALA A 125 11.96 24.55 0.31
N GLY A 126 11.53 24.26 1.55
CA GLY A 126 10.33 24.83 2.16
C GLY A 126 9.04 24.31 1.54
N PHE A 127 7.91 24.92 1.92
CA PHE A 127 6.58 24.49 1.45
C PHE A 127 6.39 24.59 -0.06
N SER A 128 7.17 25.42 -0.76
CA SER A 128 7.18 25.50 -2.22
C SER A 128 7.63 24.20 -2.91
N ALA A 129 8.28 23.29 -2.19
CA ALA A 129 8.69 21.99 -2.75
C ALA A 129 7.50 21.06 -3.08
N ILE A 130 6.33 21.28 -2.45
CA ILE A 130 5.19 20.38 -2.57
C ILE A 130 4.40 20.69 -3.84
N VAL A 131 4.12 19.64 -4.62
CA VAL A 131 3.15 19.71 -5.71
C VAL A 131 1.75 19.57 -5.10
N LEU A 132 1.11 20.71 -4.86
CA LEU A 132 -0.13 20.79 -4.06
C LEU A 132 -1.24 19.90 -4.64
N ASP A 133 -1.41 19.86 -5.96
CA ASP A 133 -2.45 19.06 -6.62
C ASP A 133 -2.31 17.55 -6.31
N GLY A 134 -1.13 16.97 -6.52
CA GLY A 134 -0.92 15.54 -6.25
C GLY A 134 -0.87 15.21 -4.76
N PHE A 135 -0.34 16.12 -3.92
CA PHE A 135 -0.37 15.96 -2.46
C PHE A 135 -1.80 15.98 -1.92
N LEU A 136 -2.64 16.91 -2.37
CA LEU A 136 -4.06 16.99 -1.97
C LEU A 136 -4.86 15.79 -2.47
N LYS A 137 -4.68 15.39 -3.74
CA LYS A 137 -5.34 14.19 -4.28
C LYS A 137 -5.03 12.95 -3.45
N THR A 138 -3.76 12.78 -3.06
CA THR A 138 -3.40 11.61 -2.27
C THR A 138 -3.81 11.73 -0.80
N SER A 139 -3.78 12.93 -0.22
CA SER A 139 -4.31 13.17 1.13
C SER A 139 -5.81 12.91 1.21
N ALA A 140 -6.57 13.31 0.18
CA ALA A 140 -7.99 13.01 0.06
C ALA A 140 -8.26 11.50 -0.01
N ALA A 141 -7.33 10.72 -0.58
CA ALA A 141 -7.42 9.27 -0.64
C ALA A 141 -7.44 8.61 0.76
N ILE A 142 -6.96 9.26 1.83
CA ILE A 142 -7.10 8.77 3.21
C ILE A 142 -8.57 8.49 3.55
N VAL A 143 -9.47 9.37 3.10
CA VAL A 143 -10.91 9.29 3.38
C VAL A 143 -11.65 8.59 2.25
N LEU A 144 -11.30 8.89 0.99
CA LEU A 144 -12.01 8.35 -0.16
C LEU A 144 -11.79 6.84 -0.35
N SER A 145 -10.57 6.33 -0.11
CA SER A 145 -10.29 4.89 -0.29
C SER A 145 -11.04 3.97 0.68
N PRO A 146 -11.11 4.22 2.01
CA PRO A 146 -11.92 3.38 2.90
C PRO A 146 -13.42 3.56 2.63
N MET A 147 -13.89 4.75 2.23
CA MET A 147 -15.28 4.96 1.84
C MET A 147 -15.64 4.16 0.59
N ALA A 148 -14.80 4.20 -0.44
CA ALA A 148 -14.99 3.43 -1.66
C ALA A 148 -15.05 1.93 -1.35
N GLY A 149 -14.10 1.42 -0.56
CA GLY A 149 -14.11 0.03 -0.10
C GLY A 149 -15.40 -0.31 0.68
N PHE A 150 -15.81 0.55 1.60
CA PHE A 150 -17.01 0.36 2.43
C PHE A 150 -18.30 0.29 1.59
N PHE A 151 -18.56 1.29 0.76
CA PHE A 151 -19.79 1.35 -0.04
C PHE A 151 -19.81 0.27 -1.12
N LEU A 152 -18.67 -0.01 -1.75
CA LEU A 152 -18.60 -1.05 -2.76
C LEU A 152 -18.81 -2.44 -2.13
N ALA A 153 -18.28 -2.68 -0.93
CA ALA A 153 -18.54 -3.90 -0.18
C ALA A 153 -20.02 -4.07 0.20
N LEU A 154 -20.69 -2.99 0.62
CA LEU A 154 -22.13 -2.98 0.88
C LEU A 154 -22.94 -3.32 -0.38
N LEU A 155 -22.55 -2.75 -1.52
CA LEU A 155 -23.20 -3.03 -2.80
C LEU A 155 -23.02 -4.50 -3.21
N ILE A 156 -21.78 -5.00 -3.15
CA ILE A 156 -21.46 -6.39 -3.54
C ILE A 156 -22.19 -7.38 -2.65
N ILE A 157 -22.18 -7.18 -1.33
CA ILE A 157 -22.85 -8.11 -0.41
C ILE A 157 -24.38 -8.06 -0.58
N PHE A 158 -24.97 -6.88 -0.86
CA PHE A 158 -26.39 -6.74 -1.17
C PHE A 158 -26.76 -7.53 -2.43
N VAL A 159 -26.05 -7.30 -3.53
CA VAL A 159 -26.29 -8.00 -4.81
C VAL A 159 -26.08 -9.50 -4.66
N ALA A 160 -24.98 -9.92 -4.03
CA ALA A 160 -24.69 -11.34 -3.82
C ALA A 160 -25.76 -12.02 -2.95
N THR A 161 -26.23 -11.35 -1.90
CA THR A 161 -27.30 -11.88 -1.04
C THR A 161 -28.59 -12.02 -1.83
N TRP A 162 -28.96 -11.03 -2.66
CA TRP A 162 -30.15 -11.10 -3.49
C TRP A 162 -30.09 -12.25 -4.51
N ILE A 163 -28.94 -12.46 -5.16
CA ILE A 163 -28.76 -13.58 -6.11
C ILE A 163 -28.84 -14.95 -5.40
N LEU A 164 -28.35 -15.03 -4.16
CA LEU A 164 -28.16 -16.30 -3.45
C LEU A 164 -29.23 -16.59 -2.40
N HIS A 165 -30.23 -15.71 -2.21
CA HIS A 165 -31.18 -15.80 -1.11
C HIS A 165 -31.97 -17.12 -1.07
N LYS A 166 -32.11 -17.81 -2.21
CA LYS A 166 -32.81 -19.11 -2.30
C LYS A 166 -31.91 -20.32 -2.05
N ARG A 167 -30.59 -20.13 -1.96
CA ARG A 167 -29.63 -21.23 -1.82
C ARG A 167 -29.42 -21.61 -0.35
N PRO A 168 -29.27 -22.91 -0.04
CA PRO A 168 -29.03 -23.33 1.34
C PRO A 168 -27.66 -22.85 1.84
N PRO A 169 -27.52 -22.49 3.13
CA PRO A 169 -26.28 -21.91 3.68
C PRO A 169 -25.03 -22.77 3.43
N PHE A 170 -25.15 -24.09 3.48
CA PHE A 170 -24.03 -25.01 3.22
C PHE A 170 -23.51 -24.92 1.78
N ALA A 171 -24.40 -24.80 0.79
CA ALA A 171 -24.01 -24.65 -0.61
C ALA A 171 -23.32 -23.31 -0.87
N VAL A 172 -23.80 -22.25 -0.21
CA VAL A 172 -23.16 -20.92 -0.26
C VAL A 172 -21.76 -20.99 0.35
N ASP A 173 -21.59 -21.56 1.55
CA ASP A 173 -20.26 -21.68 2.17
C ASP A 173 -19.27 -22.44 1.28
N ARG A 174 -19.68 -23.59 0.73
CA ARG A 174 -18.83 -24.41 -0.16
C ARG A 174 -18.39 -23.65 -1.42
N LEU A 175 -19.30 -22.87 -2.02
CA LEU A 175 -19.00 -22.05 -3.19
C LEU A 175 -18.02 -20.93 -2.84
N PHE A 176 -18.32 -20.17 -1.77
CA PHE A 176 -17.54 -18.99 -1.41
C PHE A 176 -16.16 -19.31 -0.85
N ARG A 177 -15.94 -20.51 -0.29
CA ARG A 177 -14.57 -20.98 0.00
C ARG A 177 -13.69 -21.05 -1.23
N ARG A 178 -14.26 -21.38 -2.40
CA ARG A 178 -13.53 -21.42 -3.67
C ARG A 178 -13.41 -20.03 -4.29
N LEU A 179 -14.50 -19.27 -4.31
CA LEU A 179 -14.50 -17.90 -4.83
C LEU A 179 -13.58 -16.97 -4.03
N GLN A 180 -13.45 -17.19 -2.71
CA GLN A 180 -12.55 -16.40 -1.88
C GLN A 180 -11.09 -16.54 -2.31
N LEU A 181 -10.67 -17.71 -2.82
CA LEU A 181 -9.31 -17.87 -3.35
C LEU A 181 -9.07 -16.97 -4.57
N VAL A 182 -10.10 -16.80 -5.40
CA VAL A 182 -10.06 -15.95 -6.59
C VAL A 182 -10.11 -14.47 -6.20
N SER A 183 -10.98 -14.07 -5.27
CA SER A 183 -10.99 -12.67 -4.82
C SER A 183 -9.71 -12.30 -4.07
N ALA A 184 -9.12 -13.22 -3.32
CA ALA A 184 -7.84 -12.98 -2.65
C ALA A 184 -6.66 -12.90 -3.64
N SER A 185 -6.67 -13.68 -4.73
CA SER A 185 -5.66 -13.56 -5.78
C SER A 185 -5.81 -12.24 -6.54
N LEU A 186 -7.03 -11.83 -6.88
CA LEU A 186 -7.31 -10.53 -7.48
C LEU A 186 -6.86 -9.38 -6.56
N TYR A 187 -7.14 -9.47 -5.27
CA TYR A 187 -6.74 -8.45 -4.32
C TYR A 187 -5.21 -8.36 -4.23
N SER A 188 -4.52 -9.50 -4.21
CA SER A 188 -3.04 -9.56 -4.22
C SER A 188 -2.46 -9.00 -5.53
N LEU A 189 -3.05 -9.31 -6.69
CA LEU A 189 -2.67 -8.69 -7.96
C LEU A 189 -2.81 -7.17 -7.90
N GLY A 190 -3.90 -6.65 -7.33
CA GLY A 190 -4.14 -5.22 -7.21
C GLY A 190 -3.17 -4.55 -6.24
N HIS A 191 -2.88 -5.24 -5.13
CA HIS A 191 -1.86 -4.82 -4.17
C HIS A 191 -0.50 -4.70 -4.86
N GLY A 192 -0.01 -5.75 -5.53
CA GLY A 192 1.27 -5.67 -6.23
C GLY A 192 1.30 -4.77 -7.45
N GLY A 193 0.14 -4.55 -8.09
CA GLY A 193 -0.01 -3.62 -9.20
C GLY A 193 0.07 -2.16 -8.75
N ASN A 194 -0.41 -1.81 -7.56
CA ASN A 194 -0.38 -0.44 -7.06
C ASN A 194 0.88 -0.15 -6.23
N ASP A 195 1.25 -1.05 -5.33
CA ASP A 195 2.22 -0.77 -4.27
C ASP A 195 3.67 -0.88 -4.72
N ALA A 196 4.04 -1.93 -5.45
CA ALA A 196 5.39 -2.07 -5.97
C ALA A 196 5.77 -0.88 -6.89
N GLN A 197 4.79 -0.32 -7.59
CA GLN A 197 5.00 0.85 -8.45
C GLN A 197 5.46 2.10 -7.68
N LYS A 198 5.17 2.20 -6.39
CA LYS A 198 5.61 3.34 -5.56
C LYS A 198 7.14 3.33 -5.44
N THR A 199 7.72 2.17 -5.15
CA THR A 199 9.16 1.98 -5.12
C THR A 199 9.77 2.12 -6.51
N MET A 200 9.11 1.59 -7.55
CA MET A 200 9.56 1.77 -8.93
C MET A 200 9.68 3.25 -9.32
N GLY A 201 8.71 4.07 -8.92
CA GLY A 201 8.72 5.52 -9.14
C GLY A 201 9.89 6.20 -8.46
N ILE A 202 10.15 5.88 -7.18
CA ILE A 202 11.28 6.45 -6.41
C ILE A 202 12.63 6.11 -7.06
N ILE A 203 12.86 4.82 -7.35
CA ILE A 203 14.11 4.37 -7.96
C ILE A 203 14.28 5.01 -9.33
N SER A 204 13.22 5.08 -10.14
CA SER A 204 13.28 5.69 -11.47
C SER A 204 13.58 7.18 -11.42
N VAL A 205 13.01 7.93 -10.47
CA VAL A 205 13.35 9.35 -10.28
C VAL A 205 14.77 9.55 -9.79
N LEU A 206 15.25 8.67 -8.90
CA LEU A 206 16.63 8.71 -8.46
C LEU A 206 17.58 8.52 -9.65
N LEU A 207 17.32 7.54 -10.52
CA LEU A 207 18.10 7.30 -11.73
C LEU A 207 17.99 8.46 -12.73
N PHE A 208 16.80 9.03 -12.89
CA PHE A 208 16.55 10.18 -13.75
C PHE A 208 17.31 11.42 -13.29
N SER A 209 17.24 11.74 -11.99
CA SER A 209 17.93 12.90 -11.41
C SER A 209 19.45 12.80 -11.46
N GLN A 210 19.99 11.58 -11.61
CA GLN A 210 21.42 11.32 -11.80
C GLN A 210 21.84 11.28 -13.28
N GLY A 211 20.92 11.52 -14.23
CA GLY A 211 21.22 11.45 -15.66
C GLY A 211 21.54 10.04 -16.16
N LEU A 212 21.19 9.01 -15.38
CA LEU A 212 21.38 7.60 -15.75
C LEU A 212 20.23 7.03 -16.56
N LEU A 213 19.11 7.76 -16.62
CA LEU A 213 18.07 7.56 -17.62
C LEU A 213 18.28 8.58 -18.76
N GLY A 214 17.76 8.24 -19.95
CA GLY A 214 17.83 9.13 -21.12
C GLY A 214 17.05 10.44 -20.93
N SER A 215 16.79 11.15 -22.04
CA SER A 215 16.07 12.44 -22.01
C SER A 215 14.62 12.34 -21.54
N GLU A 216 14.02 11.15 -21.58
CA GLU A 216 12.63 10.91 -21.19
C GLU A 216 12.56 10.02 -19.94
N PHE A 217 11.63 10.35 -19.04
CA PHE A 217 11.39 9.56 -17.84
C PHE A 217 10.66 8.26 -18.19
N TYR A 218 11.27 7.13 -17.87
CA TYR A 218 10.66 5.81 -17.97
C TYR A 218 11.08 4.93 -16.79
N VAL A 219 10.35 3.84 -16.56
CA VAL A 219 10.64 2.86 -15.52
C VAL A 219 11.32 1.64 -16.15
N PRO A 220 12.61 1.37 -15.86
CA PRO A 220 13.31 0.22 -16.43
C PRO A 220 12.74 -1.12 -15.95
N LEU A 221 12.76 -2.14 -16.82
CA LEU A 221 12.24 -3.48 -16.49
C LEU A 221 12.92 -4.10 -15.27
N TRP A 222 14.23 -3.88 -15.08
CA TRP A 222 14.92 -4.41 -13.90
C TRP A 222 14.41 -3.79 -12.60
N VAL A 223 13.99 -2.51 -12.62
CA VAL A 223 13.37 -1.84 -11.48
C VAL A 223 12.02 -2.48 -11.19
N VAL A 224 11.22 -2.75 -12.23
CA VAL A 224 9.94 -3.45 -12.10
C VAL A 224 10.13 -4.81 -11.44
N LEU A 225 11.05 -5.63 -11.97
CA LEU A 225 11.30 -6.98 -11.46
C LEU A 225 11.88 -6.95 -10.03
N ALA A 226 12.80 -6.03 -9.74
CA ALA A 226 13.41 -5.90 -8.41
C ALA A 226 12.40 -5.48 -7.35
N SER A 227 11.54 -4.48 -7.65
CA SER A 227 10.47 -4.04 -6.75
C SER A 227 9.45 -5.15 -6.51
N GLN A 228 8.95 -5.79 -7.57
CA GLN A 228 8.00 -6.90 -7.41
C GLN A 228 8.58 -8.07 -6.61
N LEU A 229 9.86 -8.40 -6.83
CA LEU A 229 10.55 -9.42 -6.06
C LEU A 229 10.69 -9.01 -4.59
N ALA A 230 11.13 -7.77 -4.31
CA ALA A 230 11.28 -7.27 -2.95
C ALA A 230 9.95 -7.30 -2.18
N MET A 231 8.88 -6.81 -2.78
CA MET A 231 7.54 -6.82 -2.19
C MET A 231 7.00 -8.26 -2.02
N GLY A 232 7.23 -9.14 -3.00
CA GLY A 232 6.88 -10.57 -2.90
C GLY A 232 7.61 -11.27 -1.75
N LEU A 233 8.92 -11.05 -1.61
CA LEU A 233 9.73 -11.57 -0.50
C LEU A 233 9.30 -10.99 0.85
N GLY A 234 8.95 -9.70 0.89
CA GLY A 234 8.36 -9.05 2.06
C GLY A 234 7.06 -9.73 2.48
N THR A 235 6.20 -10.02 1.51
CA THR A 235 4.95 -10.75 1.73
C THR A 235 5.22 -12.15 2.30
N LEU A 236 6.26 -12.84 1.80
CA LEU A 236 6.70 -14.15 2.30
C LEU A 236 7.22 -14.10 3.74
N ALA A 237 7.86 -13.01 4.16
CA ALA A 237 8.26 -12.80 5.54
C ALA A 237 7.07 -12.64 6.51
N GLY A 238 5.87 -12.43 5.96
CA GLY A 238 4.61 -12.39 6.67
C GLY A 238 4.28 -10.99 7.17
N GLY A 239 3.47 -10.90 8.21
CA GLY A 239 2.96 -9.62 8.74
C GLY A 239 2.11 -9.84 9.98
N TRP A 240 2.42 -10.89 10.74
CA TRP A 240 1.46 -11.56 11.62
C TRP A 240 0.88 -10.67 12.72
N ARG A 241 1.60 -9.64 13.16
CA ARG A 241 1.09 -8.64 14.10
C ARG A 241 -0.14 -7.94 13.53
N ILE A 242 -0.04 -7.46 12.29
CA ILE A 242 -1.11 -6.74 11.57
C ILE A 242 -2.17 -7.72 11.06
N VAL A 243 -1.78 -8.89 10.54
CA VAL A 243 -2.72 -9.95 10.11
C VAL A 243 -3.71 -10.29 11.22
N ARG A 244 -3.22 -10.43 12.46
CA ARG A 244 -4.08 -10.70 13.62
C ARG A 244 -5.03 -9.54 13.93
N THR A 245 -4.63 -8.29 13.71
CA THR A 245 -5.50 -7.12 13.91
C THR A 245 -6.58 -7.04 12.82
N MET A 246 -6.20 -7.23 11.56
CA MET A 246 -7.10 -7.12 10.41
C MET A 246 -8.07 -8.31 10.26
N GLY A 247 -7.65 -9.52 10.65
CA GLY A 247 -8.38 -10.75 10.32
C GLY A 247 -9.59 -11.06 11.20
N SER A 248 -9.51 -10.79 12.50
CA SER A 248 -10.57 -11.18 13.46
C SER A 248 -10.90 -10.14 14.51
N LYS A 249 -10.09 -9.08 14.66
CA LYS A 249 -10.38 -8.06 15.70
C LYS A 249 -11.38 -7.00 15.24
N ILE A 250 -11.53 -6.73 13.95
CA ILE A 250 -12.46 -5.70 13.44
C ILE A 250 -13.87 -6.27 13.30
N THR A 251 -14.01 -7.41 12.61
CA THR A 251 -15.28 -8.13 12.46
C THR A 251 -15.00 -9.61 12.20
N ASP A 252 -15.89 -10.48 12.68
CA ASP A 252 -15.80 -11.92 12.42
C ASP A 252 -16.34 -12.22 11.01
N LEU A 253 -15.43 -12.65 10.12
CA LEU A 253 -15.74 -12.89 8.71
C LEU A 253 -16.02 -14.38 8.44
N LYS A 254 -17.06 -14.63 7.64
CA LYS A 254 -17.28 -15.90 6.93
C LYS A 254 -16.72 -15.83 5.50
N PRO A 255 -16.46 -16.98 4.82
CA PRO A 255 -15.93 -16.97 3.45
C PRO A 255 -16.73 -16.09 2.48
N PHE A 256 -18.05 -16.08 2.62
CA PHE A 256 -18.95 -15.20 1.86
C PHE A 256 -18.59 -13.71 2.02
N GLN A 257 -18.43 -13.24 3.25
CA GLN A 257 -18.12 -11.84 3.56
C GLN A 257 -16.68 -11.50 3.17
N GLY A 258 -15.73 -12.41 3.43
CA GLY A 258 -14.33 -12.25 3.03
C GLY A 258 -14.21 -12.05 1.51
N CYS A 259 -14.87 -12.89 0.73
CA CYS A 259 -14.89 -12.78 -0.72
C CYS A 259 -15.51 -11.45 -1.20
N CYS A 260 -16.61 -11.01 -0.59
CA CYS A 260 -17.22 -9.72 -0.93
C CYS A 260 -16.28 -8.54 -0.61
N ALA A 261 -15.61 -8.55 0.54
CA ALA A 261 -14.68 -7.50 0.94
C ALA A 261 -13.42 -7.46 0.05
N GLU A 262 -12.83 -8.62 -0.25
CA GLU A 262 -11.68 -8.73 -1.15
C GLU A 262 -12.06 -8.30 -2.57
N THR A 263 -13.26 -8.64 -3.06
CA THR A 263 -13.73 -8.21 -4.38
C THR A 263 -13.92 -6.70 -4.46
N ALA A 264 -14.55 -6.09 -3.43
CA ALA A 264 -14.67 -4.63 -3.34
C ALA A 264 -13.29 -3.96 -3.29
N GLY A 265 -12.37 -4.51 -2.49
CA GLY A 265 -10.99 -4.06 -2.43
C GLY A 265 -10.31 -4.14 -3.79
N SER A 266 -10.44 -5.27 -4.48
CA SER A 266 -9.82 -5.53 -5.78
C SER A 266 -10.31 -4.56 -6.84
N ILE A 267 -11.62 -4.36 -6.96
CA ILE A 267 -12.21 -3.41 -7.92
C ILE A 267 -11.70 -1.99 -7.64
N SER A 268 -11.68 -1.58 -6.36
CA SER A 268 -11.20 -0.25 -5.96
C SER A 268 -9.72 -0.06 -6.31
N LEU A 269 -8.88 -1.07 -6.04
CA LEU A 269 -7.45 -1.04 -6.36
C LEU A 269 -7.20 -1.05 -7.86
N PHE A 270 -7.91 -1.89 -8.62
CA PHE A 270 -7.71 -1.97 -10.07
C PHE A 270 -8.10 -0.65 -10.74
N THR A 271 -9.22 -0.06 -10.30
CA THR A 271 -9.67 1.26 -10.78
C THR A 271 -8.64 2.33 -10.46
N ALA A 272 -8.14 2.38 -9.22
CA ALA A 272 -7.13 3.34 -8.82
C ALA A 272 -5.81 3.18 -9.58
N THR A 273 -5.33 1.94 -9.74
CA THR A 273 -4.11 1.64 -10.50
C THR A 273 -4.26 2.01 -11.97
N TRP A 274 -5.43 1.76 -12.58
CA TRP A 274 -5.70 2.14 -13.97
C TRP A 274 -5.73 3.66 -14.16
N LEU A 275 -6.26 4.40 -13.17
CA LEU A 275 -6.23 5.86 -13.14
C LEU A 275 -4.86 6.44 -12.72
N GLY A 276 -3.88 5.60 -12.41
CA GLY A 276 -2.54 6.03 -11.95
C GLY A 276 -2.53 6.67 -10.56
N ILE A 277 -3.57 6.46 -9.75
CA ILE A 277 -3.70 7.06 -8.42
C ILE A 277 -3.00 6.14 -7.39
N PRO A 278 -1.97 6.62 -6.68
CA PRO A 278 -1.40 5.88 -5.55
C PRO A 278 -2.40 5.87 -4.41
N VAL A 279 -2.97 4.71 -4.11
CA VAL A 279 -3.97 4.54 -3.05
C VAL A 279 -3.45 3.65 -1.93
N SER A 280 -4.08 3.75 -0.76
CA SER A 280 -3.83 2.82 0.34
C SER A 280 -4.66 1.56 0.17
N THR A 281 -3.96 0.44 -0.02
CA THR A 281 -4.58 -0.90 0.05
C THR A 281 -5.14 -1.16 1.43
N THR A 282 -4.40 -0.83 2.49
CA THR A 282 -4.82 -0.97 3.89
C THR A 282 -6.13 -0.25 4.18
N HIS A 283 -6.28 1.00 3.76
CA HIS A 283 -7.53 1.74 3.99
C HIS A 283 -8.69 1.13 3.20
N THR A 284 -8.45 0.79 1.94
CA THR A 284 -9.47 0.23 1.03
C THR A 284 -10.04 -1.08 1.59
N ILE A 285 -9.19 -2.04 1.96
CA ILE A 285 -9.67 -3.32 2.50
C ILE A 285 -10.24 -3.17 3.90
N THR A 286 -9.69 -2.30 4.74
CA THR A 286 -10.27 -2.03 6.08
C THR A 286 -11.69 -1.49 5.93
N GLY A 287 -11.89 -0.53 5.03
CA GLY A 287 -13.20 0.02 4.70
C GLY A 287 -14.15 -1.07 4.19
N ALA A 288 -13.68 -1.93 3.28
CA ALA A 288 -14.47 -3.05 2.76
C ALA A 288 -14.86 -4.07 3.84
N ILE A 289 -13.94 -4.41 4.76
CA ILE A 289 -14.18 -5.31 5.90
C ILE A 289 -15.24 -4.70 6.84
N VAL A 290 -15.12 -3.41 7.15
CA VAL A 290 -16.11 -2.69 7.97
C VAL A 290 -17.46 -2.63 7.25
N GLY A 291 -17.47 -2.46 5.93
CA GLY A 291 -18.67 -2.48 5.09
C GLY A 291 -19.42 -3.81 5.17
N VAL A 292 -18.76 -4.94 4.88
CA VAL A 292 -19.38 -6.26 4.98
C VAL A 292 -19.80 -6.63 6.41
N GLY A 293 -19.07 -6.14 7.42
CA GLY A 293 -19.45 -6.28 8.83
C GLY A 293 -20.75 -5.54 9.14
N THR A 294 -20.85 -4.29 8.67
CA THR A 294 -22.02 -3.42 8.86
C THR A 294 -23.27 -3.97 8.18
N ALA A 295 -23.15 -4.53 6.96
CA ALA A 295 -24.25 -5.17 6.26
C ALA A 295 -24.90 -6.31 7.03
N ARG A 296 -24.15 -7.01 7.88
CA ARG A 296 -24.69 -8.05 8.77
C ARG A 296 -25.42 -7.43 9.96
N ARG A 297 -24.73 -6.54 10.67
CA ARG A 297 -25.25 -5.72 11.79
C ARG A 297 -24.19 -4.70 12.17
N THR A 298 -24.59 -3.48 12.50
CA THR A 298 -23.66 -2.42 12.95
C THR A 298 -22.85 -2.83 14.20
N SER A 299 -23.43 -3.64 15.09
CA SER A 299 -22.76 -4.16 16.29
C SER A 299 -21.75 -5.29 16.03
N ALA A 300 -21.64 -5.80 14.80
CA ALA A 300 -20.62 -6.78 14.43
C ALA A 300 -19.25 -6.14 14.18
N VAL A 301 -19.19 -4.80 14.07
CA VAL A 301 -17.96 -4.05 13.90
C VAL A 301 -17.49 -3.55 15.26
N ARG A 302 -16.22 -3.77 15.58
CA ARG A 302 -15.59 -3.20 16.78
C ARG A 302 -15.18 -1.75 16.52
N TRP A 303 -16.14 -0.82 16.64
CA TRP A 303 -15.95 0.61 16.33
C TRP A 303 -14.81 1.29 17.09
N GLY A 304 -14.54 0.88 18.34
CA GLY A 304 -13.39 1.39 19.09
C GLY A 304 -12.05 1.11 18.39
N LEU A 305 -11.88 -0.11 17.86
CA LEU A 305 -10.68 -0.47 17.10
C LEU A 305 -10.66 0.23 15.74
N ALA A 306 -11.79 0.32 15.04
CA ALA A 306 -11.88 1.05 13.78
C ALA A 306 -11.48 2.53 13.96
N GLY A 307 -11.89 3.17 15.06
CA GLY A 307 -11.49 4.53 15.42
C GLY A 307 -9.98 4.65 15.67
N THR A 308 -9.38 3.72 16.41
CA THR A 308 -7.91 3.68 16.60
C THR A 308 -7.16 3.58 15.28
N ILE A 309 -7.67 2.77 14.35
CA ILE A 309 -7.08 2.62 13.02
C ILE A 309 -7.17 3.93 12.23
N VAL A 310 -8.33 4.60 12.22
CA VAL A 310 -8.50 5.90 11.55
C VAL A 310 -7.53 6.96 12.12
N TRP A 311 -7.33 6.99 13.44
CA TRP A 311 -6.32 7.88 14.03
C TRP A 311 -4.91 7.58 13.54
N ALA A 312 -4.53 6.29 13.48
CA ALA A 312 -3.23 5.90 12.92
C ALA A 312 -3.05 6.39 11.47
N TRP A 313 -4.12 6.39 10.67
CA TRP A 313 -4.10 6.90 9.29
C TRP A 313 -3.89 8.41 9.24
N ILE A 314 -4.60 9.17 10.06
CA ILE A 314 -4.47 10.64 10.14
C ILE A 314 -3.04 11.03 10.54
N PHE A 315 -2.46 10.33 11.52
CA PHE A 315 -1.10 10.61 12.00
C PHE A 315 0.01 10.11 11.06
N THR A 316 -0.30 9.26 10.07
CA THR A 316 0.72 8.66 9.21
C THR A 316 1.51 9.69 8.41
N ILE A 317 0.83 10.63 7.72
CA ILE A 317 1.53 11.66 6.93
C ILE A 317 2.35 12.60 7.83
N PRO A 318 1.78 13.21 8.89
CA PRO A 318 2.56 14.14 9.72
C PRO A 318 3.74 13.46 10.43
N ALA A 319 3.56 12.23 10.92
CA ALA A 319 4.61 11.53 11.64
C ALA A 319 5.75 11.10 10.72
N SER A 320 5.47 10.51 9.55
CA SER A 320 6.52 10.15 8.61
C SER A 320 7.23 11.38 8.02
N ALA A 321 6.50 12.48 7.82
CA ALA A 321 7.07 13.76 7.42
C ALA A 321 8.01 14.33 8.49
N ALA A 322 7.63 14.28 9.76
CA ALA A 322 8.48 14.75 10.86
C ALA A 322 9.77 13.94 10.98
N ILE A 323 9.68 12.61 10.90
CA ILE A 323 10.86 11.73 10.92
C ILE A 323 11.77 12.04 9.73
N SER A 324 11.19 12.19 8.54
CA SER A 324 11.93 12.48 7.32
C SER A 324 12.60 13.85 7.34
N TYR A 325 11.89 14.88 7.81
CA TYR A 325 12.43 16.22 7.99
C TYR A 325 13.65 16.20 8.93
N GLY A 326 13.53 15.52 10.07
CA GLY A 326 14.63 15.35 11.02
C GLY A 326 15.82 14.61 10.40
N ALA A 327 15.56 13.52 9.67
CA ALA A 327 16.61 12.76 8.97
C ALA A 327 17.35 13.63 7.94
N PHE A 328 16.62 14.45 7.17
CA PHE A 328 17.23 15.36 6.19
C PHE A 328 18.10 16.43 6.86
N VAL A 329 17.61 17.04 7.95
CA VAL A 329 18.38 18.05 8.70
C VAL A 329 19.66 17.44 9.26
N LEU A 330 19.60 16.24 9.83
CA LEU A 330 20.79 15.55 10.35
C LEU A 330 21.82 15.24 9.25
N LEU A 331 21.36 14.80 8.07
CA LEU A 331 22.25 14.58 6.93
C LEU A 331 22.91 15.88 6.47
N ARG A 332 22.16 16.97 6.45
CA ARG A 332 22.69 18.30 6.07
C ARG A 332 23.74 18.82 7.07
N LEU A 333 23.66 18.43 8.34
CA LEU A 333 24.66 18.79 9.34
C LEU A 333 25.92 17.90 9.28
N ALA A 334 25.81 16.71 8.69
CA ALA A 334 26.90 15.73 8.59
C ALA A 334 27.72 15.84 7.30
N LEU A 335 27.21 16.57 6.29
CA LEU A 335 27.84 16.86 4.99
C LEU A 335 28.38 18.29 4.97
#